data_AF-A0A8D3WYQ6-F1
#
_entry.id   AF-A0A8D3WYQ6-F1
#
_cell.length_a   1.000
_cell.length_b   1.000
_cell.length_c   1.000
_cell.angle_alpha   90.00
_cell.angle_beta   90.00
_cell.angle_gamma   90.00
#
_symmetry.space_group_name_H-M   'P 1'
#
loop_
_entity.id
_entity.type
_entity.pdbx_description
1 polymer ?
#
loop_
_entity_poly.entity_id
_entity_poly.type
_entity_poly.pdbx_seq_one_letter_code
_entity_poly.pdbx_strand_id
1 'polypeptide(L)'
;MDEFLWHAFSYEKLPCLQGEQAIQTFEHQVKNDCYLLFEHDERVLQLSKCKNLSTTDLSGDTNMYLEDLYVVDKDFTWTYVITHESSCGPYFYRT
;
A
#
# COMPACT_ATOMS: atom_id res chain seq x y z
N MET A 1 7.37 -8.63 -19.93
CA MET A 1 7.67 -9.03 -18.55
C MET A 1 7.56 -7.77 -17.76
N ASP A 2 6.31 -7.51 -17.41
CA ASP A 2 5.81 -6.33 -16.74
C ASP A 2 6.27 -6.45 -15.29
N GLU A 3 7.32 -5.70 -14.94
CA GLU A 3 7.84 -5.70 -13.56
C GLU A 3 6.97 -4.78 -12.71
N PHE A 4 6.03 -5.35 -11.96
CA PHE A 4 5.23 -4.61 -10.97
C PHE A 4 6.14 -3.99 -9.90
N LEU A 5 5.85 -2.76 -9.45
CA LEU A 5 6.72 -2.05 -8.50
C LEU A 5 6.88 -2.80 -7.17
N TRP A 6 5.86 -3.55 -6.73
CA TRP A 6 5.92 -4.34 -5.51
C TRP A 6 6.95 -5.47 -5.55
N HIS A 7 7.51 -5.83 -6.72
CA HIS A 7 8.65 -6.73 -6.80
C HIS A 7 9.92 -6.18 -6.15
N ALA A 8 10.03 -4.87 -5.91
CA ALA A 8 11.08 -4.33 -5.05
C ALA A 8 11.07 -4.97 -3.64
N PHE A 9 9.89 -5.37 -3.16
CA PHE A 9 9.69 -6.01 -1.88
C PHE A 9 9.77 -7.54 -1.99
N SER A 10 9.05 -8.16 -2.93
CA SER A 10 9.04 -9.62 -3.05
C SER A 10 10.39 -10.22 -3.45
N TYR A 11 11.22 -9.46 -4.17
CA TYR A 11 12.60 -9.86 -4.52
C TYR A 11 13.63 -9.35 -3.51
N GLU A 12 13.20 -8.85 -2.35
CA GLU A 12 14.06 -8.41 -1.26
C GLU A 12 15.07 -7.31 -1.66
N LYS A 13 14.75 -6.51 -2.70
CA LYS A 13 15.59 -5.38 -3.13
C LYS A 13 15.53 -4.22 -2.13
N LEU A 14 14.42 -4.09 -1.40
CA LEU A 14 14.22 -3.14 -0.31
C LEU A 14 13.76 -3.87 0.96
N PRO A 15 14.23 -3.45 2.15
CA PRO A 15 13.78 -4.06 3.41
C PRO A 15 12.33 -3.65 3.68
N CYS A 16 11.43 -4.61 3.88
CA CYS A 16 10.02 -4.32 4.18
C CYS A 16 9.45 -5.29 5.22
N LEU A 17 8.36 -4.89 5.86
CA LEU A 17 7.48 -5.80 6.56
C LEU A 17 6.49 -6.40 5.57
N GLN A 18 5.99 -7.60 5.86
CA GLN A 18 5.06 -8.33 5.00
C GLN A 18 3.93 -8.99 5.79
N GLY A 19 2.80 -9.22 5.12
CA GLY A 19 1.63 -9.90 5.67
C GLY A 19 1.08 -9.20 6.91
N GLU A 20 0.81 -9.97 7.96
CA GLU A 20 0.26 -9.48 9.23
C GLU A 20 1.08 -8.34 9.86
N GLN A 21 2.41 -8.38 9.75
CA GLN A 21 3.27 -7.32 10.30
C GLN A 21 3.10 -6.00 9.52
N ALA A 22 2.92 -6.08 8.20
CA ALA A 22 2.64 -4.92 7.37
C ALA A 22 1.27 -4.32 7.70
N ILE A 23 0.25 -5.18 7.85
CA ILE A 23 -1.11 -4.78 8.24
C ILE A 23 -1.10 -4.05 9.57
N GLN A 24 -0.52 -4.67 10.61
CA GLN A 24 -0.47 -4.08 11.95
C GLN A 24 0.31 -2.76 11.96
N THR A 25 1.40 -2.68 11.20
CA THR A 25 2.17 -1.44 11.11
C THR A 25 1.38 -0.34 10.41
N PHE A 26 0.68 -0.67 9.33
CA PHE A 26 -0.20 0.26 8.65
C PHE A 26 -1.33 0.74 9.56
N GLU A 27 -2.04 -0.15 10.26
CA GLU A 27 -3.14 0.24 11.17
C GLU A 27 -2.66 1.24 12.24
N HIS A 28 -1.49 1.01 12.84
CA HIS A 28 -0.92 1.89 13.87
C HIS A 28 -0.12 3.08 13.32
N GLN A 29 0.06 3.18 12.00
CA GLN A 29 0.78 4.27 11.37
C GLN A 29 0.03 5.59 11.61
N VAL A 30 0.78 6.64 11.99
CA VAL A 30 0.25 8.01 12.00
C VAL A 30 0.08 8.46 10.55
N LYS A 31 -1.17 8.69 10.16
CA LYS A 31 -1.58 9.09 8.81
C LYS A 31 -2.24 10.47 8.88
N ASN A 32 -1.71 11.43 8.12
CA ASN A 32 -2.30 12.75 7.96
C ASN A 32 -3.00 12.83 6.61
N ASP A 33 -2.27 13.20 5.57
CA ASP A 33 -2.73 13.13 4.18
C ASP A 33 -2.00 11.96 3.50
N CYS A 34 -2.73 11.22 2.68
CA CYS A 34 -2.21 10.08 1.94
C CYS A 34 -2.52 10.20 0.45
N TYR A 35 -1.70 9.57 -0.37
CA TYR A 35 -1.97 9.33 -1.78
C TYR A 35 -2.21 7.85 -2.00
N LEU A 36 -3.24 7.54 -2.78
CA LEU A 36 -3.53 6.20 -3.29
C LEU A 36 -3.19 6.20 -4.77
N LEU A 37 -2.30 5.28 -5.16
CA LEU A 37 -1.85 5.07 -6.52
C LEU A 37 -2.24 3.64 -6.92
N PHE A 38 -2.78 3.49 -8.12
CA PHE A 38 -3.12 2.19 -8.70
C PHE A 38 -2.19 1.92 -9.87
N GLU A 39 -1.63 0.72 -9.97
CA GLU A 39 -0.59 0.37 -10.97
C GLU A 39 -0.98 0.71 -12.42
N HIS A 40 -2.27 0.60 -12.74
CA HIS A 40 -2.79 0.81 -14.10
C HIS A 40 -3.60 2.09 -14.27
N ASP A 41 -3.58 3.00 -13.27
CA ASP A 41 -4.26 4.29 -13.33
C ASP A 41 -3.27 5.44 -13.17
N GLU A 42 -3.24 6.35 -14.16
CA GLU A 42 -2.43 7.56 -14.10
C GLU A 42 -2.96 8.58 -13.09
N ARG A 43 -4.19 8.40 -12.60
CA ARG A 43 -4.81 9.27 -11.61
C ARG A 43 -4.36 8.88 -10.21
N VAL A 44 -4.03 9.89 -9.42
CA VAL A 44 -3.73 9.75 -8.00
C VAL A 44 -4.93 10.23 -7.19
N LEU A 45 -5.40 9.41 -6.25
CA LEU A 45 -6.40 9.83 -5.29
C LEU A 45 -5.71 10.41 -4.06
N GLN A 46 -5.95 11.68 -3.80
CA GLN A 46 -5.51 12.34 -2.57
C GLN A 46 -6.60 12.21 -1.50
N LEU A 47 -6.25 11.62 -0.37
CA LEU A 47 -7.09 11.56 0.81
C LEU A 47 -6.51 12.49 1.88
N SER A 48 -7.36 13.34 2.45
CA SER A 48 -7.01 14.18 3.59
C SER A 48 -7.61 13.62 4.87
N LYS A 49 -6.93 13.85 6.00
CA LYS A 49 -7.38 13.42 7.34
C LYS A 49 -7.54 11.89 7.45
N CYS A 50 -6.57 11.15 6.93
CA CYS A 50 -6.48 9.69 6.90
C CYS A 50 -6.25 9.02 8.26
N LYS A 51 -6.44 9.73 9.38
CA LYS A 51 -6.17 9.21 10.72
C LYS A 51 -6.92 7.91 11.02
N ASN A 52 -8.11 7.75 10.45
CA ASN A 52 -8.96 6.57 10.63
C ASN A 52 -8.94 5.63 9.43
N LEU A 53 -8.07 5.85 8.44
CA LEU A 53 -7.94 4.98 7.28
C LEU A 53 -7.38 3.63 7.73
N SER A 54 -8.18 2.58 7.57
CA SER A 54 -7.87 1.20 7.92
C SER A 54 -7.69 0.33 6.68
N THR A 55 -7.11 -0.85 6.85
CA THR A 55 -7.00 -1.85 5.78
C THR A 55 -8.37 -2.27 5.25
N THR A 56 -9.38 -2.35 6.12
CA THR A 56 -10.77 -2.66 5.73
C THR A 56 -11.33 -1.61 4.77
N ASP A 57 -10.98 -0.34 4.90
CA ASP A 57 -11.44 0.71 3.97
C ASP A 57 -10.81 0.56 2.58
N LEU A 58 -9.62 -0.04 2.50
CA LEU A 58 -8.88 -0.28 1.27
C LEU A 58 -9.27 -1.61 0.59
N SER A 59 -9.88 -2.52 1.35
CA SER A 59 -10.08 -3.91 0.96
C SER A 59 -11.55 -4.38 1.11
N GLY A 60 -12.46 -3.57 1.64
CA GLY A 60 -13.73 -4.05 2.18
C GLY A 60 -14.89 -4.27 1.22
N ASP A 61 -14.98 -3.54 0.11
CA ASP A 61 -16.17 -3.60 -0.80
C ASP A 61 -15.91 -2.99 -2.18
N THR A 62 -14.71 -2.48 -2.39
CA THR A 62 -14.23 -1.94 -3.65
C THR A 62 -13.53 -3.10 -4.36
N ASN A 63 -13.71 -3.25 -5.67
CA ASN A 63 -12.95 -4.22 -6.48
C ASN A 63 -11.42 -3.95 -6.49
N MET A 64 -10.87 -3.28 -5.46
CA MET A 64 -9.46 -2.92 -5.27
C MET A 64 -8.56 -4.15 -5.13
N TYR A 65 -9.07 -5.34 -4.88
CA TYR A 65 -8.29 -6.57 -4.99
C TYR A 65 -7.94 -6.97 -6.44
N LEU A 66 -8.50 -6.30 -7.45
CA LEU A 66 -8.22 -6.58 -8.85
C LEU A 66 -6.97 -5.85 -9.38
N GLU A 67 -6.44 -4.87 -8.63
CA GLU A 67 -5.28 -4.08 -9.03
C GLU A 67 -4.32 -3.86 -7.85
N ASP A 68 -3.05 -3.63 -8.14
CA ASP A 68 -2.08 -3.27 -7.10
C ASP A 68 -2.33 -1.83 -6.62
N LEU A 69 -2.41 -1.67 -5.30
CA LEU A 69 -2.64 -0.40 -4.62
C LEU A 69 -1.41 -0.02 -3.79
N TYR A 70 -0.95 1.21 -3.98
CA TYR A 70 0.11 1.82 -3.19
C TYR A 70 -0.47 2.99 -2.39
N VAL A 71 -0.31 2.93 -1.07
CA VAL A 71 -0.68 4.00 -0.14
C VAL A 71 0.59 4.61 0.41
N VAL A 72 0.76 5.92 0.19
CA VAL A 72 1.94 6.67 0.66
C VAL A 72 1.50 7.90 1.44
N ASP A 73 2.34 8.39 2.35
CA ASP A 73 2.17 9.73 2.90
C ASP A 73 2.66 10.80 1.92
N LYS A 74 2.31 12.05 2.23
CA LYS A 74 2.67 13.20 1.41
C LYS A 74 4.18 13.31 1.11
N ASP A 75 5.01 12.93 2.09
CA ASP A 75 6.46 13.11 2.04
C ASP A 75 7.19 11.82 1.62
N PHE A 76 6.44 10.77 1.22
CA PHE A 76 6.97 9.46 0.81
C PHE A 76 7.94 8.85 1.85
N THR A 77 7.61 9.02 3.13
CA THR A 77 8.35 8.46 4.27
C THR A 77 7.92 7.03 4.60
N TRP A 78 6.73 6.61 4.16
CA TRP A 78 6.30 5.22 4.21
C TRP A 78 5.42 4.85 3.02
N THR A 79 5.36 3.55 2.73
CA THR A 79 4.54 2.99 1.67
C THR A 79 3.92 1.69 2.13
N TYR A 80 2.59 1.59 2.00
CA TYR A 80 1.85 0.36 2.21
C TYR A 80 1.33 -0.14 0.87
N VAL A 81 1.48 -1.42 0.59
CA VAL A 81 1.17 -2.00 -0.71
C VAL A 81 0.25 -3.19 -0.55
N ILE A 82 -0.88 -3.16 -1.26
CA ILE A 82 -1.77 -4.30 -1.44
C ILE A 82 -1.55 -4.79 -2.86
N THR A 83 -1.25 -6.07 -3.02
CA THR A 83 -1.07 -6.66 -4.35
C THR A 83 -2.36 -7.35 -4.81
N HIS A 84 -2.54 -7.45 -6.12
CA HIS A 84 -3.58 -8.26 -6.74
C HIS A 84 -3.33 -9.77 -6.57
N GLU A 85 -2.10 -10.16 -6.22
CA GLU A 85 -1.74 -11.56 -5.95
C GLU A 85 -2.00 -11.90 -4.48
N SER A 86 -3.03 -12.70 -4.21
CA SER A 86 -3.40 -13.08 -2.83
C SER A 86 -2.31 -13.78 -2.01
N SER A 87 -1.26 -14.28 -2.67
CA SER A 87 -0.11 -14.93 -2.03
C SER A 87 1.07 -13.99 -1.79
N CYS A 88 1.00 -12.74 -2.22
CA CYS A 88 2.06 -11.74 -2.12
C CYS A 88 1.61 -10.52 -1.30
N GLY A 89 2.45 -10.10 -0.35
CA GLY A 89 2.17 -8.97 0.51
C GLY A 89 1.04 -9.22 1.53
N PRO A 90 0.33 -8.17 1.97
CA PRO A 90 0.67 -6.77 1.74
C PRO A 90 2.07 -6.43 2.27
N TYR A 91 2.66 -5.34 1.78
CA TYR A 91 3.99 -4.88 2.18
C TYR A 91 3.91 -3.54 2.90
N PHE A 92 4.80 -3.32 3.87
CA PHE A 92 4.99 -2.01 4.48
C PHE A 92 6.48 -1.66 4.45
N TYR A 93 6.77 -0.54 3.80
CA TYR A 93 8.11 0.01 3.66
C TYR A 93 8.21 1.37 4.34
N ARG A 94 9.37 1.67 4.90
CA ARG A 94 9.70 2.96 5.49
C ARG A 94 11.10 3.37 5.04
N THR A 95 11.21 4.59 4.56
CA THR A 95 12.43 5.23 4.05
C THR A 95 13.36 5.67 5.17
#